data_AF-A0A837DBL2-F1
#
_entry.id   AF-A0A837DBL2-F1
#
_cell.length_a   1.000
_cell.length_b   1.000
_cell.length_c   1.000
_cell.angle_alpha   90.00
_cell.angle_beta   90.00
_cell.angle_gamma   90.00
#
_symmetry.space_group_name_H-M   'P 1'
#
loop_
_entity.id
_entity.type
_entity.pdbx_description
1 polymer ?
#
loop_
_entity_poly.entity_id
_entity_poly.type
_entity_poly.pdbx_seq_one_letter_code
_entity_poly.pdbx_strand_id
1 'polypeptide(L)' 'MWHELPPIGGFPAVAFQKYKDQVSCTAAVGLSDELTVDVPVSPSRAKYGEVDPCDAAQDMAEMLVENLKERAGR' A
#
# COMPACT_ATOMS: atom_id res chain seq x y z
N MET A 1 7.67 1.52 12.01
CA MET A 1 6.92 2.80 12.05
C MET A 1 5.70 2.67 11.16
N TRP A 2 4.58 3.25 11.56
CA TRP A 2 3.34 3.24 10.77
C TRP A 2 2.69 4.62 10.76
N HIS A 3 1.90 4.89 9.73
CA HIS A 3 1.05 6.08 9.63
C HIS A 3 -0.23 5.76 8.83
N GLU A 4 -1.28 6.54 9.07
CA GLU A 4 -2.50 6.48 8.27
C GLU A 4 -2.25 6.98 6.85
N LEU A 5 -2.94 6.37 5.89
CA LEU A 5 -3.01 6.84 4.51
C LEU A 5 -4.40 7.46 4.26
N PRO A 6 -4.56 8.29 3.23
CA PRO A 6 -5.89 8.61 2.71
C PRO A 6 -6.67 7.32 2.40
N PRO A 7 -8.01 7.31 2.57
CA PRO A 7 -8.80 6.12 2.28
C PRO A 7 -8.62 5.64 0.83
N ILE A 8 -8.19 4.39 0.66
CA ILE A 8 -7.92 3.80 -0.66
C ILE A 8 -9.20 3.15 -1.17
N GLY A 9 -9.78 3.70 -2.24
CA GLY A 9 -11.09 3.27 -2.72
C GLY A 9 -12.19 3.39 -1.65
N GLY A 10 -12.05 4.32 -0.69
CA GLY A 10 -12.99 4.47 0.43
C GLY A 10 -12.82 3.47 1.58
N PHE A 11 -11.79 2.62 1.53
CA PHE A 11 -11.42 1.72 2.62
C PHE A 11 -10.34 2.33 3.52
N PRO A 12 -10.32 2.01 4.83
CA PRO A 12 -9.24 2.44 5.72
C PRO A 12 -7.91 1.83 5.29
N ALA A 13 -6.84 2.63 5.35
CA ALA A 13 -5.51 2.22 4.94
C ALA A 13 -4.41 2.78 5.85
N VAL A 14 -3.34 2.01 6.01
CA VAL A 14 -2.12 2.43 6.71
C VAL A 14 -0.90 2.01 5.89
N ALA A 15 0.20 2.73 6.05
CA ALA A 15 1.51 2.26 5.57
C ALA A 15 2.43 1.98 6.75
N PHE A 16 3.29 0.98 6.60
CA PHE A 16 4.25 0.64 7.64
C PHE A 16 5.58 0.13 7.09
N GLN A 17 6.62 0.38 7.88
CA GLN A 17 7.98 -0.14 7.71
C GLN A 17 8.42 -0.81 9.01
N LYS A 18 9.26 -1.85 8.90
CA LYS A 18 9.81 -2.56 10.06
C LYS A 18 10.78 -1.69 10.85
N TYR A 19 11.59 -0.91 10.14
CA TYR A 19 12.56 0.02 10.72
C TYR A 19 12.48 1.38 10.01
N LYS A 20 13.04 2.42 10.62
CA LYS A 20 13.15 3.73 9.98
C LYS A 20 14.10 3.65 8.78
N ASP A 21 13.79 4.38 7.70
CA ASP A 21 14.60 4.47 6.49
C ASP A 21 14.76 3.12 5.75
N GLN A 22 13.79 2.22 5.91
CA GLN A 22 13.77 0.96 5.18
C GLN A 22 13.53 1.23 3.69
N VAL A 23 14.26 0.53 2.82
CA VAL A 23 14.15 0.66 1.35
C VAL A 23 12.88 0.02 0.76
N SER A 24 11.91 -0.30 1.60
CA SER A 24 10.64 -0.93 1.24
C SER A 24 9.56 -0.50 2.22
N CYS A 25 8.32 -0.46 1.77
CA CYS A 25 7.16 -0.14 2.59
C CYS A 25 6.01 -1.06 2.22
N THR A 26 5.09 -1.29 3.16
CA THR A 26 3.87 -2.03 2.91
C THR A 26 2.68 -1.11 3.18
N ALA A 27 1.76 -1.02 2.21
CA ALA A 27 0.44 -0.47 2.43
C ALA A 27 -0.51 -1.62 2.79
N ALA A 28 -1.30 -1.45 3.86
CA ALA A 28 -2.36 -2.38 4.25
C ALA A 28 -3.71 -1.68 4.09
N VAL A 29 -4.66 -2.33 3.41
CA VAL A 29 -6.02 -1.82 3.18
C VAL A 29 -7.04 -2.78 3.75
N GLY A 30 -7.85 -2.31 4.69
CA GLY A 30 -8.93 -3.10 5.30
C GLY A 30 -10.18 -3.10 4.42
N LEU A 31 -10.40 -4.19 3.67
CA LEU A 31 -11.54 -4.31 2.75
C LEU A 31 -12.85 -4.74 3.45
N SER A 32 -12.74 -5.41 4.60
CA SER A 32 -13.84 -5.74 5.51
C SER A 32 -13.29 -5.97 6.92
N ASP A 33 -14.18 -6.29 7.86
CA ASP A 33 -13.81 -6.65 9.24
C ASP A 33 -12.90 -7.91 9.31
N GLU A 34 -12.93 -8.75 8.26
CA GLU A 34 -12.20 -10.02 8.20
C GLU A 34 -11.13 -10.06 7.09
N LEU A 35 -11.08 -9.06 6.21
CA LEU A 35 -10.19 -9.05 5.04
C LEU A 35 -9.34 -7.80 4.99
N THR A 36 -8.02 -8.00 4.98
CA THR A 36 -7.02 -6.97 4.70
C THR A 36 -6.14 -7.42 3.56
N VAL A 37 -5.73 -6.49 2.70
CA VAL A 37 -4.73 -6.74 1.67
C VAL A 37 -3.47 -5.94 1.98
N ASP A 38 -2.35 -6.63 2.00
CA ASP A 38 -1.02 -6.06 2.15
C ASP A 38 -0.33 -5.94 0.78
N VAL A 39 0.20 -4.76 0.49
CA VAL A 39 0.91 -4.44 -0.75
C VAL A 39 2.35 -4.04 -0.41
N PRO A 40 3.27 -5.01 -0.29
CA PRO A 40 4.67 -4.73 -0.05
C PRO A 40 5.35 -4.27 -1.34
N VAL A 41 5.94 -3.08 -1.30
CA VAL A 41 6.69 -2.52 -2.43
C VAL A 41 8.15 -2.34 -2.04
N SER A 42 9.02 -2.87 -2.89
CA SER A 42 10.47 -2.66 -2.84
C SER A 42 10.90 -2.10 -4.19
N PRO A 43 11.22 -0.79 -4.28
CA PRO A 43 11.79 -0.22 -5.48
C PRO A 43 13.04 -0.99 -5.93
N SER A 44 13.38 -0.88 -7.21
CA SER A 44 14.67 -1.40 -7.66
C SER A 44 15.81 -0.66 -6.98
N ARG A 45 16.98 -1.30 -6.84
CA ARG A 45 18.17 -0.66 -6.23
C ARG A 45 18.55 0.66 -6.90
N ALA A 46 18.28 0.82 -8.19
CA ALA A 46 18.55 2.03 -8.95
C ALA A 46 17.62 3.20 -8.56
N LYS A 47 16.56 2.96 -7.78
CA LYS A 47 15.58 3.94 -7.33
C LYS A 47 15.64 4.24 -5.84
N TYR A 48 16.62 3.68 -5.13
CA TYR A 48 16.81 3.96 -3.71
C TYR A 48 17.16 5.43 -3.50
N GLY A 49 16.39 6.10 -2.66
CA GLY A 49 16.52 7.53 -2.38
C GLY A 49 15.93 8.45 -3.45
N GLU A 50 15.49 7.92 -4.59
CA GLU A 50 14.76 8.68 -5.61
C GLU A 50 13.23 8.57 -5.45
N VAL A 51 12.77 7.39 -5.03
CA VAL A 51 11.35 7.08 -4.84
C VAL A 51 11.12 6.77 -3.37
N ASP A 52 10.11 7.41 -2.79
CA ASP A 52 9.63 7.02 -1.47
C ASP A 52 8.89 5.67 -1.58
N PRO A 53 9.31 4.65 -0.83
CA PRO A 53 8.71 3.33 -0.93
C PRO A 53 7.27 3.27 -0.40
N CYS A 54 6.88 4.16 0.52
CA CYS A 54 5.51 4.23 1.03
C CYS A 54 4.57 4.94 0.06
N ASP A 55 5.02 6.01 -0.62
CA ASP A 55 4.25 6.61 -1.71
C ASP A 55 4.01 5.58 -2.82
N ALA A 56 5.06 4.86 -3.23
CA ALA A 56 4.92 3.78 -4.21
C ALA A 56 4.00 2.64 -3.74
N ALA A 57 4.02 2.29 -2.45
CA ALA A 57 3.12 1.28 -1.90
C ALA A 57 1.65 1.74 -1.90
N GLN A 58 1.40 3.02 -1.61
CA GLN A 58 0.07 3.61 -1.72
C GLN A 58 -0.44 3.54 -3.15
N ASP A 59 0.34 4.00 -4.14
CA ASP A 59 -0.05 3.98 -5.56
C ASP A 59 -0.41 2.56 -6.04
N MET A 60 0.40 1.56 -5.64
CA MET A 60 0.13 0.16 -5.98
C MET A 60 -1.11 -0.40 -5.28
N ALA A 61 -1.37 0.03 -4.04
CA ALA A 61 -2.58 -0.35 -3.32
C ALA A 61 -3.83 0.29 -3.93
N GLU A 62 -3.76 1.54 -4.39
CA GLU A 62 -4.85 2.20 -5.13
C GLU A 62 -5.20 1.41 -6.40
N MET A 63 -4.19 1.09 -7.21
CA MET A 63 -4.36 0.29 -8.43
C MET A 63 -4.94 -1.10 -8.13
N LEU A 64 -4.46 -1.76 -7.08
CA LEU A 64 -4.97 -3.07 -6.68
C LEU A 64 -6.44 -3.01 -6.29
N VAL A 65 -6.82 -2.06 -5.44
CA VAL A 65 -8.21 -1.92 -4.95
C VAL A 65 -9.15 -1.54 -6.08
N GLU A 66 -8.74 -0.67 -7.01
CA GLU A 66 -9.49 -0.36 -8.22
C GLU A 66 -9.77 -1.62 -9.03
N ASN A 67 -8.73 -2.42 -9.33
CA ASN A 67 -8.87 -3.68 -10.06
C ASN A 67 -9.78 -4.70 -9.35
N LEU A 68 -9.71 -4.79 -8.02
CA LEU A 68 -10.59 -5.67 -7.24
C LEU A 68 -12.05 -5.23 -7.38
N LYS A 69 -12.33 -3.93 -7.27
CA LYS A 69 -13.69 -3.38 -7.42
C LYS A 69 -14.27 -3.62 -8.80
N GLU A 70 -13.47 -3.47 -9.85
CA GLU A 70 -13.93 -3.72 -11.23
C GLU A 70 -14.32 -5.18 -11.49
N ARG A 71 -13.73 -6.12 -10.74
CA ARG A 71 -13.93 -7.56 -10.91
C ARG A 71 -14.91 -8.16 -9.90
N ALA A 72 -15.14 -7.48 -8.78
CA ALA A 72 -16.12 -7.89 -7.80
C ALA A 72 -17.54 -7.81 -8.39
N GLY A 73 -18.29 -8.91 -8.34
CA GLY A 73 -19.68 -8.98 -8.82
C GLY A 73 -19.89 -9.39 -10.28
N ARG A 74 -18.85 -9.88 -10.96
CA ARG A 74 -18.97 -10.63 -12.22
C ARG A 74 -19.06 -12.13 -11.99
#